data_AF-A0A162TEB8-F1
#
_entry.id   AF-A0A162TEB8-F1
#
_cell.length_a   1.000
_cell.length_b   1.000
_cell.length_c   1.000
_cell.angle_alpha   90.00
_cell.angle_beta   90.00
_cell.angle_gamma   90.00
#
_symmetry.space_group_name_H-M   'P 1'
#
loop_
_entity.id
_entity.type
_entity.pdbx_description
1 polymer ?
#
loop_
_entity_poly.entity_id
_entity_poly.type
_entity_poly.pdbx_seq_one_letter_code
_entity_poly.pdbx_strand_id
1 'polypeptide(L)'
;MDINQILSLLKTIPPAQPPVVEQPQIPTAIDLALIDQDVIDQVRNEYWAKQKASVKQEEEQDNSLDSLLVSLASATSITPDVLGAVARMVKETDILDIVKEMKDRQDQKEQEMFEHRQSIEERQKKERNGLFARELIGACKPEELETLEEKIKCELEQVDRHVLRSMDRERARQQIILEKRKVPFFRVTDKPSEMKMQQKMLSILLDMINE
;
A
#
# COMPACT_ATOMS: atom_id res chain seq x y z
N MET A 1 1.58 61.94 14.17
CA MET A 1 0.55 61.10 14.81
C MET A 1 1.29 60.01 15.56
N ASP A 2 1.26 60.14 16.88
CA ASP A 2 2.17 59.49 17.81
C ASP A 2 1.81 58.02 18.10
N ILE A 3 2.85 57.19 18.12
CA ILE A 3 2.83 55.75 18.42
C ILE A 3 2.20 55.44 19.80
N ASN A 4 2.14 56.44 20.69
CA ASN A 4 1.57 56.32 22.02
C ASN A 4 0.03 56.27 22.07
N GLN A 5 -0.69 56.61 20.99
CA GLN A 5 -2.16 56.46 20.95
C GLN A 5 -2.63 55.05 20.53
N ILE A 6 -1.78 54.25 19.90
CA ILE A 6 -2.13 52.86 19.53
C ILE A 6 -1.94 51.94 20.75
N LEU A 7 -1.02 52.27 21.66
CA LEU A 7 -0.75 51.49 22.87
C LEU A 7 -1.78 51.68 24.00
N SER A 8 -2.67 52.69 23.92
CA SER A 8 -3.71 52.91 24.93
C SER A 8 -4.98 52.06 24.73
N LEU A 9 -5.10 51.34 23.60
CA LEU A 9 -6.22 50.42 23.35
C LEU A 9 -5.93 48.96 23.75
N LEU A 10 -4.74 48.66 24.29
CA LEU A 10 -4.31 47.31 24.69
C LEU A 10 -4.26 47.09 26.21
N LYS A 11 -4.98 47.90 26.99
CA LYS A 11 -4.96 47.78 28.45
C LYS A 11 -6.35 47.83 29.07
N THR A 12 -7.11 46.75 28.89
CA THR A 12 -8.19 46.29 29.81
C THR A 12 -8.84 45.01 29.27
N ILE A 13 -8.20 43.86 29.48
CA ILE A 13 -8.93 42.59 29.61
C ILE A 13 -8.37 41.89 30.85
N PRO A 14 -9.16 41.71 31.92
CA PRO A 14 -8.72 40.99 33.10
C PRO A 14 -8.42 39.53 32.72
N PRO A 15 -7.43 38.88 33.36
CA PRO A 15 -7.14 37.48 33.08
C PRO A 15 -8.39 36.64 33.37
N ALA A 16 -8.84 35.91 32.35
CA ALA A 16 -9.82 34.85 32.48
C ALA A 16 -9.32 33.88 33.56
N GLN A 17 -10.17 33.66 34.56
CA GLN A 17 -9.94 32.71 35.62
C GLN A 17 -9.79 31.31 34.99
N PRO A 18 -8.78 30.51 35.38
CA PRO A 18 -8.81 29.08 35.11
C PRO A 18 -10.07 28.46 35.75
N PRO A 19 -10.61 27.36 35.21
CA PRO A 19 -11.77 26.70 35.79
C PRO A 19 -11.50 26.44 37.28
N VAL A 20 -12.49 26.78 38.11
CA VAL A 20 -12.50 26.47 39.54
C VAL A 20 -12.43 24.94 39.67
N VAL A 21 -11.21 24.43 39.80
CA VAL A 21 -10.97 23.14 40.42
C VAL A 21 -11.09 23.44 41.91
N GLU A 22 -12.19 22.98 42.52
CA GLU A 22 -12.28 22.91 43.97
C GLU A 22 -11.00 22.22 44.48
N GLN A 23 -10.13 22.98 45.12
CA GLN A 23 -9.06 22.39 45.89
C GLN A 23 -9.74 21.58 47.00
N PRO A 24 -9.50 20.26 47.11
CA PRO A 24 -9.88 19.57 48.33
C PRO A 24 -9.13 20.27 49.45
N GLN A 25 -9.88 20.81 50.42
CA GLN A 25 -9.31 21.34 51.64
C GLN A 25 -8.51 20.22 52.27
N ILE A 26 -7.19 20.32 52.22
CA ILE A 26 -6.32 19.42 52.97
C ILE A 26 -6.53 19.79 54.43
N PRO A 27 -7.08 18.90 55.28
CA PRO A 27 -7.10 19.16 56.71
C PRO A 27 -5.65 19.35 57.16
N THR A 28 -5.37 20.54 57.69
CA THR A 28 -4.09 20.85 58.32
C THR A 28 -3.87 19.87 59.47
N ALA A 29 -2.72 19.17 59.39
CA ALA A 29 -2.25 18.12 60.29
C ALA A 29 -2.87 16.72 60.08
N ILE A 30 -2.57 16.11 58.93
CA ILE A 30 -2.42 14.65 58.90
C ILE A 30 -1.06 14.36 59.55
N ASP A 31 -1.07 13.83 60.76
CA ASP A 31 0.13 13.40 61.46
C ASP A 31 0.68 12.15 60.75
N LEU A 32 1.64 12.36 59.84
CA LEU A 32 2.23 11.30 59.01
C LEU A 32 2.92 10.19 59.83
N ALA A 33 3.16 10.42 61.13
CA ALA A 33 3.73 9.43 62.04
C ALA A 33 2.72 8.39 62.56
N LEU A 34 1.41 8.62 62.38
CA LEU A 34 0.32 7.74 62.82
C LEU A 34 -0.32 6.95 61.66
N ILE A 35 0.16 7.13 60.44
CA ILE A 35 -0.32 6.36 59.29
C ILE A 35 0.27 4.96 59.38
N ASP A 36 -0.61 3.97 59.49
CA ASP A 36 -0.23 2.57 59.53
C ASP A 36 0.52 2.19 58.25
N GLN A 37 1.66 1.51 58.41
CA GLN A 37 2.58 1.19 57.31
C GLN A 37 1.87 0.36 56.23
N ASP A 38 0.90 -0.47 56.63
CA ASP A 38 0.07 -1.27 55.74
C ASP A 38 -0.82 -0.43 54.82
N VAL A 39 -1.31 0.73 55.28
CA VAL A 39 -2.11 1.65 54.47
C VAL A 39 -1.25 2.34 53.42
N ILE A 40 -0.01 2.68 53.78
CA ILE A 40 0.97 3.27 52.85
C ILE A 40 1.30 2.24 51.75
N ASP A 41 1.54 1.00 52.13
CA ASP A 41 1.84 -0.07 51.18
C ASP A 41 0.64 -0.42 50.29
N GLN A 42 -0.58 -0.38 50.83
CA GLN A 42 -1.80 -0.58 50.04
C GLN A 42 -2.00 0.51 48.99
N VAL A 43 -1.91 1.79 49.38
CA VAL A 43 -2.06 2.92 48.45
C VAL A 43 -0.94 2.91 47.40
N ARG A 44 0.28 2.55 47.80
CA ARG A 44 1.41 2.40 46.89
C ARG A 44 1.14 1.29 45.87
N ASN A 45 0.66 0.14 46.32
CA ASN A 45 0.32 -0.99 45.44
C ASN A 45 -0.82 -0.64 44.48
N GLU A 46 -1.85 0.06 44.93
CA GLU A 46 -2.93 0.55 44.08
C GLU A 46 -2.44 1.56 43.04
N TYR A 47 -1.55 2.49 43.42
CA TYR A 47 -0.95 3.44 42.48
C TYR A 47 -0.10 2.74 41.42
N TRP A 48 0.74 1.78 41.82
CA TRP A 48 1.54 0.98 40.88
C TRP A 48 0.68 0.06 40.00
N ALA A 49 -0.40 -0.49 40.54
CA ALA A 49 -1.35 -1.29 39.77
C ALA A 49 -2.09 -0.44 38.74
N LYS A 50 -2.50 0.78 39.12
CA LYS A 50 -3.16 1.74 38.22
C LYS A 50 -2.22 2.27 37.15
N GLN A 51 -0.94 2.53 37.47
CA GLN A 51 0.09 2.84 36.47
C GLN A 51 0.38 1.67 35.54
N LYS A 52 0.48 0.45 36.05
CA LYS A 52 0.66 -0.75 35.20
C LYS A 52 -0.57 -1.00 34.31
N ALA A 53 -1.77 -0.69 34.79
CA ALA A 53 -2.99 -0.79 34.00
C ALA A 53 -3.07 0.29 32.91
N SER A 54 -2.67 1.53 33.19
CA SER A 54 -2.63 2.60 32.18
C SER A 54 -1.55 2.35 31.13
N VAL A 55 -0.37 1.87 31.52
CA VAL A 55 0.72 1.53 30.58
C VAL A 55 0.33 0.33 29.71
N LYS A 56 -0.34 -0.70 30.26
CA LYS A 56 -0.84 -1.82 29.46
C LYS A 56 -1.93 -1.41 28.48
N GLN A 57 -2.80 -0.47 28.83
CA GLN A 57 -3.85 0.02 27.94
C GLN A 57 -3.30 0.87 26.79
N GLU A 58 -2.25 1.67 27.02
CA GLU A 58 -1.57 2.44 25.97
C GLU A 58 -0.75 1.54 25.03
N GLU A 59 -0.04 0.53 25.57
CA GLU A 59 0.73 -0.42 24.75
C GLU A 59 -0.15 -1.33 23.87
N GLU A 60 -1.38 -1.67 24.29
CA GLU A 60 -2.29 -2.50 23.51
C GLU A 60 -3.07 -1.71 22.44
N GLN A 61 -3.36 -0.42 22.66
CA GLN A 61 -4.06 0.42 21.69
C GLN A 61 -3.17 0.94 20.55
N ASP A 62 -1.89 1.23 20.82
CA ASP A 62 -0.94 1.71 19.79
C ASP A 62 -0.24 0.60 19.00
N ASN A 63 -0.30 -0.67 19.44
CA ASN A 63 0.35 -1.79 18.74
C ASN A 63 -0.52 -2.48 17.69
N SER A 64 -1.76 -2.05 17.47
CA SER A 64 -2.60 -2.65 16.43
C SER A 64 -1.99 -2.40 15.04
N LEU A 65 -1.70 -3.47 14.29
CA LEU A 65 -1.18 -3.42 12.91
C LEU A 65 -2.01 -2.46 12.03
N ASP A 66 -3.32 -2.46 12.21
CA ASP A 66 -4.24 -1.60 11.48
C ASP A 66 -4.00 -0.10 11.73
N SER A 67 -3.67 0.30 12.96
CA SER A 67 -3.35 1.69 13.30
C SER A 67 -2.04 2.14 12.62
N LEU A 68 -1.02 1.27 12.64
CA LEU A 68 0.27 1.51 11.99
C LEU A 68 0.11 1.68 10.47
N LEU A 69 -0.65 0.77 9.83
CA LEU A 69 -0.90 0.84 8.38
C LEU A 69 -1.66 2.10 7.97
N VAL A 70 -2.60 2.59 8.80
CA VAL A 70 -3.33 3.84 8.56
C VAL A 70 -2.41 5.05 8.66
N SER A 71 -1.53 5.11 9.66
CA SER A 71 -0.54 6.19 9.79
C SER A 71 0.41 6.25 8.58
N LEU A 72 0.85 5.07 8.11
CA LEU A 72 1.79 4.92 6.99
C LEU A 72 1.14 5.14 5.61
N ALA A 73 -0.20 5.21 5.51
CA ALA A 73 -0.88 5.49 4.26
C ALA A 73 -0.53 6.88 3.67
N SER A 74 -0.10 7.82 4.51
CA SER A 74 0.36 9.15 4.11
C SER A 74 1.84 9.22 3.72
N ALA A 75 2.60 8.13 3.93
CA ALA A 75 4.03 8.12 3.63
C ALA A 75 4.27 8.33 2.13
N THR A 76 5.28 9.14 1.80
CA THR A 76 5.68 9.45 0.42
C THR A 76 6.94 8.72 -0.02
N SER A 77 7.63 8.05 0.92
CA SER A 77 8.85 7.28 0.68
C SER A 77 8.86 6.01 1.53
N ILE A 78 9.60 5.00 1.06
CA ILE A 78 9.88 3.78 1.82
C ILE A 78 10.84 4.13 2.95
N THR A 79 10.32 4.31 4.17
CA THR A 79 11.11 4.53 5.39
C THR A 79 11.32 3.20 6.14
N PRO A 80 12.30 3.13 7.06
CA PRO A 80 12.48 1.96 7.91
C PRO A 80 11.21 1.54 8.67
N ASP A 81 10.39 2.52 9.07
CA ASP A 81 9.11 2.26 9.76
C ASP A 81 8.11 1.53 8.86
N VAL A 82 8.06 1.87 7.56
CA VAL A 82 7.24 1.17 6.58
C VAL A 82 7.71 -0.28 6.43
N LEU A 83 9.03 -0.51 6.37
CA LEU A 83 9.58 -1.87 6.31
C LEU A 83 9.25 -2.67 7.57
N GLY A 84 9.34 -2.05 8.75
CA GLY A 84 8.95 -2.68 10.02
C GLY A 84 7.47 -3.08 10.05
N ALA A 85 6.59 -2.20 9.56
CA ALA A 85 5.16 -2.51 9.44
C ALA A 85 4.87 -3.60 8.41
N VAL A 86 5.56 -3.59 7.27
CA VAL A 86 5.44 -4.65 6.26
C VAL A 86 5.94 -5.99 6.81
N ALA A 87 7.06 -6.01 7.52
CA ALA A 87 7.59 -7.23 8.13
C ALA A 87 6.63 -7.81 9.19
N ARG A 88 5.96 -6.95 9.96
CA ARG A 88 4.87 -7.37 10.85
C ARG A 88 3.68 -7.91 10.06
N MET A 89 3.21 -7.19 9.05
CA MET A 89 2.11 -7.61 8.17
C MET A 89 2.39 -8.98 7.55
N VAL A 90 3.61 -9.22 7.06
CA VAL A 90 4.04 -10.51 6.50
C VAL A 90 3.96 -11.65 7.53
N LYS A 91 4.24 -11.39 8.81
CA LYS A 91 4.15 -12.40 9.88
C LYS A 91 2.71 -12.64 10.35
N GLU A 92 1.90 -11.59 10.37
CA GLU A 92 0.55 -11.59 10.94
C GLU A 92 -0.54 -11.92 9.91
N THR A 93 -0.24 -11.88 8.60
CA THR A 93 -1.20 -12.07 7.51
C THR A 93 -0.71 -13.06 6.45
N ASP A 94 -1.63 -13.52 5.59
CA ASP A 94 -1.40 -14.42 4.44
C ASP A 94 -0.91 -13.67 3.19
N ILE A 95 -0.34 -12.46 3.34
CA ILE A 95 -0.02 -11.59 2.21
C ILE A 95 1.00 -12.21 1.24
N LEU A 96 1.97 -12.99 1.75
CA LEU A 96 2.97 -13.64 0.89
C LEU A 96 2.34 -14.73 0.02
N ASP A 97 1.44 -15.53 0.58
CA ASP A 97 0.73 -16.58 -0.16
C ASP A 97 -0.13 -15.96 -1.26
N ILE A 98 -0.80 -14.84 -0.96
CA ILE A 98 -1.59 -14.08 -1.94
C ILE A 98 -0.70 -13.52 -3.06
N VAL A 99 0.43 -12.88 -2.71
CA VAL A 99 1.37 -12.32 -3.70
C VAL A 99 1.93 -13.43 -4.58
N LYS A 100 2.24 -14.60 -4.01
CA LYS A 100 2.67 -15.77 -4.76
C LYS A 100 1.59 -16.28 -5.70
N GLU A 101 0.36 -16.45 -5.23
CA GLU A 101 -0.77 -16.86 -6.08
C GLU A 101 -1.04 -15.85 -7.20
N MET A 102 -0.87 -14.55 -6.92
CA MET A 102 -0.98 -13.49 -7.93
C MET A 102 0.10 -13.60 -8.99
N LYS A 103 1.34 -13.89 -8.59
CA LYS A 103 2.45 -14.13 -9.50
C LYS A 103 2.21 -15.37 -10.35
N ASP A 104 1.91 -16.50 -9.74
CA ASP A 104 1.68 -17.77 -10.45
C ASP A 104 0.55 -17.64 -11.49
N ARG A 105 -0.54 -16.94 -11.13
CA ARG A 105 -1.64 -16.66 -12.06
C ARG A 105 -1.23 -15.73 -13.19
N GLN A 106 -0.40 -14.73 -12.91
CA GLN A 106 0.12 -13.83 -13.94
C GLN A 106 1.04 -14.59 -14.89
N ASP A 107 1.99 -15.37 -14.36
CA ASP A 107 2.94 -16.16 -15.14
C ASP A 107 2.20 -17.17 -16.05
N GLN A 108 1.18 -17.86 -15.52
CA GLN A 108 0.34 -18.75 -16.32
C GLN A 108 -0.37 -18.00 -17.47
N LYS A 109 -0.95 -16.85 -17.17
CA LYS A 109 -1.67 -16.04 -18.17
C LYS A 109 -0.73 -15.48 -19.24
N GLU A 110 0.46 -15.05 -18.84
CA GLU A 110 1.51 -14.60 -19.77
C GLU A 110 1.96 -15.74 -20.67
N GLN A 111 2.16 -16.94 -20.12
CA GLN A 111 2.51 -18.14 -20.87
C GLN A 111 1.42 -18.49 -21.90
N GLU A 112 0.14 -18.53 -21.49
CA GLU A 112 -0.98 -18.81 -22.39
C GLU A 112 -1.06 -17.80 -23.55
N MET A 113 -0.87 -16.51 -23.26
CA MET A 113 -0.86 -15.47 -24.29
C MET A 113 0.36 -15.55 -25.22
N PHE A 114 1.52 -15.91 -24.67
CA PHE A 114 2.74 -16.12 -25.44
C PHE A 114 2.59 -17.29 -26.41
N GLU A 115 2.10 -18.43 -25.94
CA GLU A 115 1.82 -19.61 -26.77
C GLU A 115 0.78 -19.30 -27.85
N HIS A 116 -0.27 -18.55 -27.50
CA HIS A 116 -1.27 -18.11 -28.48
C HIS A 116 -0.66 -17.24 -29.59
N ARG A 117 0.18 -16.27 -29.21
CA ARG A 117 0.89 -15.41 -30.17
C ARG A 117 1.84 -16.24 -31.05
N GLN A 118 2.57 -17.18 -30.49
CA GLN A 118 3.47 -18.08 -31.22
C GLN A 118 2.70 -18.94 -32.24
N SER A 119 1.54 -19.49 -31.85
CA SER A 119 0.69 -20.28 -32.75
C SER A 119 0.23 -19.46 -33.97
N ILE A 120 -0.10 -18.19 -33.76
CA ILE A 120 -0.47 -17.26 -34.84
C ILE A 120 0.73 -17.00 -35.75
N GLU A 121 1.90 -16.68 -35.19
CA GLU A 121 3.12 -16.45 -35.99
C GLU A 121 3.49 -17.68 -36.84
N GLU A 122 3.37 -18.89 -36.28
CA GLU A 122 3.62 -20.13 -37.03
C GLU A 122 2.63 -20.33 -38.18
N ARG A 123 1.34 -20.07 -37.94
CA ARG A 123 0.31 -20.13 -38.98
C ARG A 123 0.60 -19.13 -40.08
N GLN A 124 0.89 -17.89 -39.72
CA GLN A 124 1.21 -16.81 -40.66
C GLN A 124 2.48 -17.13 -41.47
N LYS A 125 3.50 -17.73 -40.85
CA LYS A 125 4.70 -18.20 -41.54
C LYS A 125 4.39 -19.27 -42.60
N LYS A 126 3.51 -20.23 -42.28
CA LYS A 126 3.08 -21.26 -43.23
C LYS A 126 2.30 -20.65 -44.41
N GLU A 127 1.39 -19.73 -44.13
CA GLU A 127 0.62 -19.02 -45.15
C GLU A 127 1.52 -18.20 -46.08
N ARG A 128 2.49 -17.47 -45.51
CA ARG A 128 3.46 -16.66 -46.26
C ARG A 128 4.35 -17.52 -47.15
N ASN A 129 4.84 -18.65 -46.63
CA ASN A 129 5.62 -19.62 -47.43
C ASN A 129 4.78 -20.24 -48.56
N GLY A 130 3.50 -20.52 -48.31
CA GLY A 130 2.58 -21.04 -49.31
C GLY A 130 2.32 -20.05 -50.45
N LEU A 131 2.13 -18.76 -50.14
CA LEU A 131 2.01 -17.73 -51.17
C LEU A 131 3.31 -17.50 -51.92
N PHE A 132 4.47 -17.44 -51.24
CA PHE A 132 5.77 -17.32 -51.90
C PHE A 132 6.01 -18.45 -52.89
N ALA A 133 5.66 -19.69 -52.53
CA ALA A 133 5.77 -20.83 -53.44
C ALA A 133 4.87 -20.67 -54.69
N ARG A 134 3.65 -20.12 -54.52
CA ARG A 134 2.74 -19.83 -55.63
C ARG A 134 3.23 -18.68 -56.51
N GLU A 135 3.83 -17.64 -55.92
CA GLU A 135 4.44 -16.52 -56.63
C GLU A 135 5.62 -16.99 -57.50
N LEU A 136 6.51 -17.85 -56.96
CA LEU A 136 7.64 -18.41 -57.71
C LEU A 136 7.22 -19.19 -58.97
N ILE A 137 6.03 -19.79 -58.96
CA ILE A 137 5.47 -20.56 -60.08
C ILE A 137 4.62 -19.65 -61.00
N GLY A 138 4.50 -18.35 -60.69
CA GLY A 138 3.67 -17.39 -61.44
C GLY A 138 2.16 -17.58 -61.25
N ALA A 139 1.75 -18.30 -60.21
CA ALA A 139 0.36 -18.64 -59.89
C ALA A 139 -0.25 -17.73 -58.79
N CYS A 140 0.37 -16.58 -58.52
CA CYS A 140 -0.07 -15.59 -57.55
C CYS A 140 0.03 -14.18 -58.15
N LYS A 141 -0.97 -13.35 -57.89
CA LYS A 141 -0.92 -11.92 -58.21
C LYS A 141 -0.21 -11.16 -57.09
N PRO A 142 0.49 -10.05 -57.38
CA PRO A 142 1.13 -9.22 -56.35
C PRO A 142 0.11 -8.64 -55.36
N GLU A 143 -1.11 -8.32 -55.81
CA GLU A 143 -2.21 -7.86 -54.94
C GLU A 143 -2.62 -8.90 -53.89
N GLU A 144 -2.55 -10.20 -54.21
CA GLU A 144 -2.86 -11.28 -53.26
C GLU A 144 -1.81 -11.37 -52.14
N LEU A 145 -0.56 -11.01 -52.43
CA LEU A 145 0.52 -10.95 -51.46
C LEU A 145 0.36 -9.74 -50.53
N GLU A 146 0.16 -8.56 -51.10
CA GLU A 146 -0.03 -7.32 -50.33
C GLU A 146 -1.23 -7.43 -49.38
N THR A 147 -2.36 -7.93 -49.88
CA THR A 147 -3.55 -8.14 -49.05
C THR A 147 -3.37 -9.19 -47.96
N LEU A 148 -2.53 -10.21 -48.16
CA LEU A 148 -2.20 -11.17 -47.10
C LEU A 148 -1.28 -10.51 -46.05
N GLU A 149 -0.26 -9.78 -46.47
CA GLU A 149 0.67 -9.11 -45.55
C GLU A 149 -0.05 -8.08 -44.66
N GLU A 150 -0.99 -7.31 -45.21
CA GLU A 150 -1.83 -6.41 -44.44
C GLU A 150 -2.69 -7.16 -43.41
N LYS A 151 -3.32 -8.27 -43.80
CA LYS A 151 -4.13 -9.09 -42.88
C LYS A 151 -3.29 -9.66 -41.74
N ILE A 152 -2.13 -10.22 -42.06
CA ILE A 152 -1.17 -10.76 -41.09
C ILE A 152 -0.78 -9.69 -40.07
N LYS A 153 -0.45 -8.49 -40.55
CA LYS A 153 -0.06 -7.36 -39.71
C LYS A 153 -1.22 -6.92 -38.81
N CYS A 154 -2.41 -6.74 -39.37
CA CYS A 154 -3.59 -6.34 -38.59
C CYS A 154 -3.97 -7.36 -37.52
N GLU A 155 -3.88 -8.66 -37.83
CA GLU A 155 -4.15 -9.73 -36.87
C GLU A 155 -3.14 -9.69 -35.71
N LEU A 156 -1.84 -9.58 -36.02
CA LEU A 156 -0.79 -9.53 -34.99
C LEU A 156 -0.96 -8.29 -34.09
N GLU A 157 -1.24 -7.12 -34.67
CA GLU A 157 -1.53 -5.90 -33.92
C GLU A 157 -2.79 -6.02 -33.04
N GLN A 158 -3.79 -6.79 -33.48
CA GLN A 158 -5.00 -7.02 -32.70
C GLN A 158 -4.70 -7.90 -31.47
N VAL A 159 -3.87 -8.93 -31.64
CA VAL A 159 -3.40 -9.80 -30.56
C VAL A 159 -2.57 -9.01 -29.56
N ASP A 160 -1.57 -8.25 -30.02
CA ASP A 160 -0.71 -7.46 -29.13
C ASP A 160 -1.53 -6.43 -28.32
N ARG A 161 -2.50 -5.76 -28.96
CA ARG A 161 -3.45 -4.87 -28.26
C ARG A 161 -4.37 -5.60 -27.28
N HIS A 162 -4.70 -6.85 -27.55
CA HIS A 162 -5.48 -7.67 -26.62
C HIS A 162 -4.64 -8.01 -25.38
N VAL A 163 -3.39 -8.43 -25.58
CA VAL A 163 -2.43 -8.73 -24.51
C VAL A 163 -2.27 -7.54 -23.57
N LEU A 164 -1.95 -6.36 -24.11
CA LEU A 164 -1.79 -5.14 -23.30
C LEU A 164 -3.04 -4.84 -22.45
N ARG A 165 -4.23 -4.86 -23.07
CA ARG A 165 -5.49 -4.65 -22.34
C ARG A 165 -5.79 -5.72 -21.30
N SER A 166 -5.31 -6.94 -21.50
CA SER A 166 -5.49 -8.05 -20.55
C SER A 166 -4.55 -7.89 -19.35
N MET A 167 -3.32 -7.43 -19.58
CA MET A 167 -2.34 -7.15 -18.54
C MET A 167 -2.71 -5.90 -17.74
N ASP A 168 -3.21 -4.84 -18.37
CA ASP A 168 -3.69 -3.65 -17.66
C ASP A 168 -4.84 -3.98 -16.69
N ARG A 169 -5.75 -4.87 -17.13
CA ARG A 169 -6.84 -5.39 -16.29
C ARG A 169 -6.32 -6.24 -15.13
N GLU A 170 -5.31 -7.07 -15.38
CA GLU A 170 -4.69 -7.87 -14.33
C GLU A 170 -4.01 -6.98 -13.30
N ARG A 171 -3.19 -6.02 -13.75
CA ARG A 171 -2.55 -5.01 -12.89
C ARG A 171 -3.57 -4.28 -12.02
N ALA A 172 -4.68 -3.80 -12.60
CA ALA A 172 -5.72 -3.11 -11.85
C ALA A 172 -6.37 -4.03 -10.79
N ARG A 173 -6.64 -5.29 -11.15
CA ARG A 173 -7.13 -6.32 -10.21
C ARG A 173 -6.14 -6.54 -9.07
N GLN A 174 -4.85 -6.66 -9.39
CA GLN A 174 -3.79 -6.86 -8.41
C GLN A 174 -3.69 -5.67 -7.44
N GLN A 175 -3.74 -4.43 -7.96
CA GLN A 175 -3.80 -3.22 -7.14
C GLN A 175 -4.99 -3.22 -6.18
N ILE A 176 -6.18 -3.60 -6.65
CA ILE A 176 -7.39 -3.69 -5.81
C ILE A 176 -7.23 -4.71 -4.68
N ILE A 177 -6.63 -5.88 -4.97
CA ILE A 177 -6.42 -6.93 -3.97
C ILE A 177 -5.46 -6.42 -2.87
N LEU A 178 -4.35 -5.82 -3.26
CA LEU A 178 -3.33 -5.34 -2.33
C LEU A 178 -3.81 -4.11 -1.54
N GLU A 179 -4.59 -3.23 -2.16
CA GLU A 179 -5.25 -2.11 -1.48
C GLU A 179 -6.25 -2.60 -0.43
N LYS A 180 -7.07 -3.61 -0.75
CA LYS A 180 -8.01 -4.22 0.22
C LYS A 180 -7.30 -4.87 1.41
N ARG A 181 -6.09 -5.37 1.20
CA ARG A 181 -5.21 -5.92 2.24
C ARG A 181 -4.43 -4.84 2.98
N LYS A 182 -4.68 -3.55 2.69
CA LYS A 182 -4.01 -2.38 3.29
C LYS A 182 -2.50 -2.40 3.13
N VAL A 183 -1.99 -3.00 2.04
CA VAL A 183 -0.56 -2.98 1.76
C VAL A 183 -0.12 -1.53 1.50
N PRO A 184 0.96 -1.05 2.15
CA PRO A 184 1.41 0.33 1.98
C PRO A 184 1.63 0.71 0.52
N PHE A 185 1.27 1.95 0.16
CA PHE A 185 1.38 2.54 -1.18
C PHE A 185 0.47 1.94 -2.28
N PHE A 186 -0.28 0.87 -2.02
CA PHE A 186 -1.20 0.33 -3.00
C PHE A 186 -2.51 1.11 -3.03
N ARG A 187 -2.82 1.58 -4.23
CA ARG A 187 -4.09 2.16 -4.63
C ARG A 187 -4.26 1.95 -6.12
N VAL A 188 -5.48 1.86 -6.60
CA VAL A 188 -5.73 1.83 -8.06
C VAL A 188 -5.23 3.15 -8.67
N THR A 189 -4.23 3.07 -9.53
CA THR A 189 -3.58 4.25 -10.12
C THR A 189 -2.88 3.93 -11.44
N ASP A 190 -2.96 4.89 -12.36
CA ASP A 190 -2.19 4.96 -13.61
C ASP A 190 -1.03 5.97 -13.53
N LYS A 191 -0.85 6.58 -12.34
CA LYS A 191 0.24 7.49 -11.96
C LYS A 191 1.65 6.88 -12.20
N PRO A 192 2.50 7.24 -13.19
CA PRO A 192 3.80 6.58 -13.35
C PRO A 192 4.71 6.63 -12.10
N SER A 193 4.65 7.72 -11.32
CA SER A 193 5.40 7.86 -10.07
C SER A 193 4.90 6.90 -8.98
N GLU A 194 3.59 6.75 -8.84
CA GLU A 194 2.95 5.86 -7.88
C GLU A 194 3.16 4.40 -8.27
N MET A 195 3.06 4.09 -9.57
CA MET A 195 3.37 2.76 -10.10
C MET A 195 4.81 2.35 -9.80
N LYS A 196 5.78 3.26 -9.96
CA LYS A 196 7.17 2.97 -9.59
C LYS A 196 7.32 2.68 -8.10
N MET A 197 6.55 3.35 -7.24
CA MET A 197 6.57 3.08 -5.80
C MET A 197 5.94 1.72 -5.48
N GLN A 198 4.77 1.43 -6.04
CA GLN A 198 4.10 0.14 -5.89
C GLN A 198 4.97 -1.01 -6.39
N GLN A 199 5.67 -0.83 -7.51
CA GLN A 199 6.60 -1.82 -8.05
C GLN A 199 7.78 -2.06 -7.11
N LYS A 200 8.37 -1.02 -6.52
CA LYS A 200 9.42 -1.20 -5.49
C LYS A 200 8.90 -1.98 -4.28
N MET A 201 7.70 -1.67 -3.82
CA MET A 201 7.06 -2.38 -2.71
C MET A 201 6.80 -3.85 -3.06
N LEU A 202 6.30 -4.13 -4.28
CA LEU A 202 6.15 -5.50 -4.78
C LEU A 202 7.49 -6.24 -4.81
N SER A 203 8.56 -5.60 -5.30
CA SER A 203 9.89 -6.21 -5.33
C SER A 203 10.34 -6.63 -3.94
N ILE A 204 10.17 -5.76 -2.93
CA ILE A 204 10.50 -6.10 -1.53
C ILE A 204 9.69 -7.31 -1.06
N LEU A 205 8.37 -7.33 -1.31
CA LEU A 205 7.53 -8.46 -0.91
C LEU A 205 7.92 -9.76 -1.62
N LEU A 206 8.29 -9.69 -2.90
CA LEU A 206 8.75 -10.84 -3.67
C LEU A 206 10.13 -11.33 -3.22
N ASP A 207 11.04 -10.44 -2.86
CA ASP A 207 12.36 -10.79 -2.34
C ASP A 207 12.21 -11.58 -1.03
N MET A 208 11.27 -11.18 -0.15
CA MET A 208 10.95 -11.92 1.08
C MET A 208 10.33 -13.31 0.85
N ILE A 209 9.82 -13.61 -0.36
CA ILE A 209 9.29 -14.94 -0.73
C ILE A 209 10.41 -15.86 -1.23
N ASN A 210 11.47 -15.28 -1.81
CA ASN A 210 12.56 -16.04 -2.43
C ASN A 210 13.74 -16.31 -1.48
N GLU A 211 13.72 -15.74 -0.27
CA GLU A 211 14.61 -16.08 0.86
C GLU A 211 14.11 -17.29 1.65
#